data_AF-Q9CMA0-F1
#
_entry.id   AF-Q9CMA0-F1
#
_cell.length_a   1.000
_cell.length_b   1.000
_cell.length_c   1.000
_cell.angle_alpha   90.00
_cell.angle_beta   90.00
_cell.angle_gamma   90.00
#
_symmetry.space_group_name_H-M   'P 1'
#
loop_
_entity.id
_entity.type
_entity.pdbx_description
1 polymer ?
#
loop_
_entity_poly.entity_id
_entity_poly.type
_entity_poly.pdbx_seq_one_letter_code
_entity_poly.pdbx_strand_id
1 'polypeptide(L)'
;MTVLSNSCIMSEFILLRQTMIMSEEKTSPILTALFSLFPILLLLSTDIFALFLSLQTKAISHLAFAVLIAQLCCILVFTKGQICLGQRGRLSRVNLYFVIFWGVWLLLSLFSNYHFILTDMLSLCGIAVAIAIWQQPEEAKLRRSMLFIASLIGGVGCLCYCLMFIEIPPRYWGQYSLFAQVLVGIILANLALVISRNRLQGFIGLLPFLMLIALLLNAISVLSLLLYFSSAVDFVNQLAFVLYFVLHLVIAMFIAVHIFKKWAFSYTTLSILLFMSASLPLWASFAFIR
;
A
#
# COMPACT_ATOMS: atom_id res chain seq x y z
N MET A 1 28.35 -42.71 -24.51
CA MET A 1 28.65 -42.53 -23.07
C MET A 1 29.13 -41.10 -22.82
N THR A 2 28.24 -40.10 -22.80
CA THR A 2 28.62 -38.69 -22.48
C THR A 2 27.42 -37.80 -22.12
N VAL A 3 26.21 -38.35 -21.95
CA VAL A 3 24.99 -37.54 -21.70
C VAL A 3 24.47 -37.66 -20.25
N LEU A 4 24.93 -38.68 -19.50
CA LEU A 4 24.48 -38.92 -18.11
C LEU A 4 25.28 -38.17 -17.04
N SER A 5 26.39 -37.51 -17.38
CA SER A 5 27.21 -36.76 -16.41
C SER A 5 26.73 -35.33 -16.18
N ASN A 6 26.10 -34.69 -17.16
CA ASN A 6 25.70 -33.28 -17.07
C ASN A 6 24.38 -33.04 -16.32
N SER A 7 23.51 -34.05 -16.23
CA SER A 7 22.26 -33.95 -15.46
C SER A 7 22.51 -34.03 -13.95
N CYS A 8 23.53 -34.78 -13.51
CA CYS A 8 23.88 -34.92 -12.10
C CYS A 8 24.54 -33.62 -11.57
N ILE A 9 25.46 -33.03 -12.34
CA ILE A 9 26.14 -31.77 -11.96
C ILE A 9 25.15 -30.59 -11.92
N MET A 10 24.19 -30.53 -12.84
CA MET A 10 23.18 -29.46 -12.82
C MET A 10 22.18 -29.61 -11.67
N SER A 11 21.86 -30.84 -11.26
CA SER A 11 21.05 -31.09 -10.07
C SER A 11 21.80 -30.73 -8.78
N GLU A 12 23.10 -31.04 -8.68
CA GLU A 12 23.92 -30.59 -7.54
C GLU A 12 24.12 -29.07 -7.54
N PHE A 13 24.23 -28.39 -8.68
CA PHE A 13 24.34 -26.93 -8.74
C PHE A 13 23.02 -26.23 -8.38
N ILE A 14 21.88 -26.82 -8.70
CA ILE A 14 20.56 -26.33 -8.27
C ILE A 14 20.34 -26.63 -6.78
N LEU A 15 20.78 -27.80 -6.29
CA LEU A 15 20.73 -28.12 -4.86
C LEU A 15 21.73 -27.27 -4.06
N LEU A 16 22.90 -26.95 -4.59
CA LEU A 16 23.89 -26.01 -4.02
C LEU A 16 23.41 -24.58 -4.09
N ARG A 17 22.71 -24.16 -5.15
CA ARG A 17 22.06 -22.84 -5.22
C ARG A 17 20.87 -22.74 -4.27
N GLN A 18 20.12 -23.83 -4.04
CA GLN A 18 19.05 -23.88 -3.05
C GLN A 18 19.57 -23.98 -1.62
N THR A 19 20.66 -24.69 -1.37
CA THR A 19 21.29 -24.77 -0.03
C THR A 19 22.10 -23.52 0.31
N MET A 20 22.67 -22.81 -0.66
CA MET A 20 23.33 -21.52 -0.44
C MET A 20 22.32 -20.35 -0.28
N ILE A 21 21.07 -20.50 -0.75
CA ILE A 21 19.95 -19.60 -0.42
C ILE A 21 19.29 -19.97 0.93
N MET A 22 19.62 -21.15 1.49
CA MET A 22 19.15 -21.64 2.79
C MET A 22 20.25 -21.63 3.88
N SER A 23 21.21 -20.69 3.79
CA SER A 23 21.90 -20.24 5.00
C SER A 23 20.91 -19.40 5.81
N GLU A 24 20.45 -20.04 6.86
CA GLU A 24 19.53 -19.61 7.90
C GLU A 24 20.10 -18.41 8.68
N GLU A 25 20.26 -17.26 8.02
CA GLU A 25 20.49 -16.03 8.76
C GLU A 25 19.17 -15.71 9.48
N LYS A 26 19.19 -15.83 10.81
CA LYS A 26 18.28 -15.09 11.69
C LYS A 26 18.30 -13.64 11.20
N THR A 27 17.40 -13.26 10.27
CA THR A 27 17.31 -11.89 9.79
C THR A 27 17.24 -11.03 11.04
N SER A 28 18.27 -10.23 11.24
CA SER A 28 18.45 -9.51 12.48
C SER A 28 17.19 -8.67 12.74
N PRO A 29 16.82 -8.44 14.02
CA PRO A 29 15.69 -7.57 14.33
C PRO A 29 15.82 -6.20 13.65
N ILE A 30 17.07 -5.74 13.46
CA ILE A 30 17.44 -4.52 12.73
C ILE A 30 17.03 -4.60 11.25
N LEU A 31 17.33 -5.71 10.55
CA LEU A 31 16.98 -5.85 9.13
C LEU A 31 15.45 -5.89 8.93
N THR A 32 14.73 -6.53 9.85
CA THR A 32 13.25 -6.54 9.80
C THR A 32 12.67 -5.14 10.04
N ALA A 33 13.27 -4.38 10.95
CA ALA A 33 12.89 -2.98 11.20
C ALA A 33 13.14 -2.11 9.96
N LEU A 34 14.31 -2.25 9.32
CA LEU A 34 14.64 -1.53 8.08
C LEU A 34 13.65 -1.85 6.95
N PHE A 35 13.34 -3.13 6.74
CA PHE A 35 12.38 -3.53 5.72
C PHE A 35 10.95 -3.07 6.00
N SER A 36 10.58 -2.89 7.27
CA SER A 36 9.28 -2.36 7.67
C SER A 36 9.21 -0.83 7.57
N LEU A 37 10.35 -0.16 7.77
CA LEU A 37 10.44 1.29 7.75
C LEU A 37 10.50 1.85 6.33
N PHE A 38 11.25 1.20 5.43
CA PHE A 38 11.42 1.65 4.03
C PHE A 38 10.10 1.95 3.30
N PRO A 39 9.06 1.09 3.32
CA PRO A 39 7.78 1.34 2.66
C PRO A 39 7.06 2.57 3.20
N ILE A 40 7.19 2.81 4.51
CA ILE A 40 6.54 3.94 5.18
C ILE A 40 7.24 5.25 4.81
N LEU A 41 8.58 5.24 4.83
CA LEU A 41 9.36 6.38 4.38
C LEU A 41 9.09 6.70 2.92
N LEU A 42 8.99 5.68 2.06
CA LEU A 42 8.66 5.88 0.66
C LEU A 42 7.28 6.54 0.48
N LEU A 43 6.25 6.06 1.19
CA LEU A 43 4.92 6.66 1.14
C LEU A 43 4.93 8.08 1.72
N LEU A 44 5.60 8.33 2.84
CA LEU A 44 5.72 9.67 3.41
C LEU A 44 6.44 10.63 2.45
N SER A 45 7.58 10.23 1.89
CA SER A 45 8.34 11.07 0.96
C SER A 45 7.53 11.40 -0.29
N THR A 46 6.82 10.42 -0.86
CA THR A 46 5.97 10.65 -2.05
C THR A 46 4.78 11.54 -1.73
N ASP A 47 4.14 11.35 -0.58
CA ASP A 47 2.96 12.14 -0.18
C ASP A 47 3.31 13.58 0.22
N ILE A 48 4.40 13.78 0.94
CA ILE A 48 4.93 15.11 1.27
C ILE A 48 5.36 15.83 -0.01
N PHE A 49 6.01 15.13 -0.93
CA PHE A 49 6.35 15.70 -2.23
C PHE A 49 5.10 16.07 -3.03
N ALA A 50 4.06 15.23 -3.02
CA ALA A 50 2.77 15.54 -3.63
C ALA A 50 2.10 16.77 -2.99
N LEU A 51 2.19 16.92 -1.67
CA LEU A 51 1.69 18.10 -0.95
C LEU A 51 2.40 19.38 -1.41
N PHE A 52 3.73 19.36 -1.57
CA PHE A 52 4.48 20.51 -2.09
C PHE A 52 4.14 20.86 -3.54
N LEU A 53 3.76 19.87 -4.34
CA LEU A 53 3.30 20.08 -5.71
C LEU A 53 1.84 20.56 -5.77
N SER A 54 1.04 20.26 -4.74
CA SER A 54 -0.38 20.58 -4.74
C SER A 54 -0.62 22.08 -4.69
N LEU A 55 -1.47 22.57 -5.59
CA LEU A 55 -1.92 23.97 -5.62
C LEU A 55 -2.99 24.27 -4.54
N GLN A 56 -3.29 23.29 -3.68
CA GLN A 56 -4.31 23.38 -2.64
C GLN A 56 -3.69 23.94 -1.36
N THR A 57 -4.41 24.85 -0.70
CA THR A 57 -3.97 25.42 0.59
C THR A 57 -4.21 24.47 1.77
N LYS A 58 -5.04 23.45 1.59
CA LYS A 58 -5.42 22.48 2.63
C LYS A 58 -4.42 21.32 2.65
N ALA A 59 -3.93 20.96 3.84
CA ALA A 59 -3.09 19.79 4.05
C ALA A 59 -3.91 18.49 3.95
N ILE A 60 -4.02 17.96 2.73
CA ILE A 60 -4.72 16.70 2.43
C ILE A 60 -3.71 15.68 1.91
N SER A 61 -3.72 14.50 2.52
CA SER A 61 -2.89 13.38 2.11
C SER A 61 -3.42 12.70 0.85
N HIS A 62 -2.53 12.43 -0.09
CA HIS A 62 -2.79 11.70 -1.34
C HIS A 62 -2.68 10.18 -1.15
N LEU A 63 -2.12 9.71 -0.03
CA LEU A 63 -1.84 8.29 0.23
C LEU A 63 -2.39 7.77 1.57
N ALA A 64 -3.05 8.60 2.38
CA ALA A 64 -3.58 8.19 3.68
C ALA A 64 -4.62 7.07 3.57
N PHE A 65 -5.49 7.12 2.56
CA PHE A 65 -6.45 6.05 2.35
C PHE A 65 -5.76 4.72 2.06
N ALA A 66 -4.60 4.74 1.39
CA ALA A 66 -3.83 3.53 1.11
C ALA A 66 -3.32 2.87 2.40
N VAL A 67 -2.76 3.66 3.32
CA VAL A 67 -2.28 3.15 4.61
C VAL A 67 -3.43 2.58 5.44
N LEU A 68 -4.60 3.24 5.42
CA LEU A 68 -5.78 2.76 6.12
C LEU A 68 -6.32 1.45 5.53
N ILE A 69 -6.38 1.34 4.19
CA ILE A 69 -6.76 0.10 3.51
C ILE A 69 -5.79 -1.03 3.87
N ALA A 70 -4.48 -0.75 3.94
CA ALA A 70 -3.49 -1.75 4.34
C ALA A 70 -3.73 -2.25 5.77
N GLN A 71 -4.03 -1.35 6.71
CA GLN A 71 -4.40 -1.70 8.08
C GLN A 71 -5.68 -2.54 8.14
N LEU A 72 -6.72 -2.19 7.37
CA LEU A 72 -7.96 -2.96 7.28
C LEU A 72 -7.72 -4.37 6.71
N CYS A 73 -6.88 -4.50 5.68
CA CYS A 73 -6.46 -5.80 5.17
C CYS A 73 -5.73 -6.63 6.25
N CYS A 74 -4.86 -6.01 7.05
CA CYS A 74 -4.23 -6.67 8.19
C CYS A 74 -5.27 -7.16 9.23
N ILE A 75 -6.30 -6.37 9.55
CA ILE A 75 -7.40 -6.79 10.45
C ILE A 75 -8.13 -8.02 9.91
N LEU A 76 -8.43 -8.05 8.60
CA LEU A 76 -9.06 -9.22 7.97
C LEU A 76 -8.20 -10.47 8.16
N VAL A 77 -6.88 -10.34 7.98
CA VAL A 77 -5.92 -11.41 8.21
C VAL A 77 -5.91 -11.84 9.69
N PHE A 78 -5.94 -10.93 10.65
CA PHE A 78 -6.02 -11.28 12.08
C PHE A 78 -7.34 -11.93 12.49
N THR A 79 -8.44 -11.63 11.79
CA THR A 79 -9.79 -12.12 12.10
C THR A 79 -10.06 -13.49 11.49
N LYS A 80 -9.57 -13.74 10.27
CA LYS A 80 -9.85 -14.97 9.49
C LYS A 80 -8.66 -15.90 9.35
N GLY A 81 -7.43 -15.40 9.52
CA GLY A 81 -6.21 -16.18 9.31
C GLY A 81 -5.94 -17.14 10.48
N GLN A 82 -5.66 -18.40 10.16
CA GLN A 82 -5.01 -19.33 11.07
C GLN A 82 -3.52 -18.97 11.16
N ILE A 83 -3.22 -17.90 11.89
CA ILE A 83 -1.85 -17.37 12.02
C ILE A 83 -1.19 -17.96 13.26
N CYS A 84 0.02 -18.52 13.12
CA CYS A 84 0.82 -18.93 14.26
C CYS A 84 1.16 -17.73 15.16
N LEU A 85 1.22 -17.91 16.49
CA LEU A 85 1.47 -16.83 17.45
C LEU A 85 2.71 -15.97 17.10
N GLY A 86 3.81 -16.60 16.65
CA GLY A 86 5.01 -15.88 16.22
C GLY A 86 4.86 -15.07 14.92
N GLN A 87 4.03 -15.50 13.97
CA GLN A 87 3.70 -14.70 12.77
C GLN A 87 2.79 -13.53 13.13
N ARG A 88 1.84 -13.75 14.05
CA ARG A 88 0.93 -12.73 14.56
C ARG A 88 1.69 -11.57 15.19
N GLY A 89 2.61 -11.86 16.10
CA GLY A 89 3.42 -10.85 16.78
C GLY A 89 4.36 -10.08 15.84
N ARG A 90 4.81 -10.70 14.74
CA ARG A 90 5.59 -10.01 13.71
C ARG A 90 4.73 -9.07 12.87
N LEU A 91 3.56 -9.52 12.40
CA LEU A 91 2.63 -8.69 11.63
C LEU A 91 2.13 -7.49 12.44
N SER A 92 1.83 -7.72 13.72
CA SER A 92 1.41 -6.67 14.65
C SER A 92 2.51 -5.60 14.83
N ARG A 93 3.78 -6.00 14.94
CA ARG A 93 4.93 -5.09 14.96
C ARG A 93 5.11 -4.32 13.65
N VAL A 94 4.98 -4.99 12.50
CA VAL A 94 5.05 -4.31 11.19
C VAL A 94 3.96 -3.24 11.09
N ASN A 95 2.73 -3.56 11.53
CA ASN A 95 1.62 -2.63 11.51
C ASN A 95 1.83 -1.40 12.43
N LEU A 96 2.62 -1.53 13.50
CA LEU A 96 2.96 -0.41 14.38
C LEU A 96 3.78 0.66 13.65
N TYR A 97 4.57 0.30 12.63
CA TYR A 97 5.30 1.30 11.82
C TYR A 97 4.37 2.24 11.04
N PHE A 98 3.11 1.85 10.78
CA PHE A 98 2.13 2.77 10.20
C PHE A 98 1.82 3.97 11.11
N VAL A 99 2.06 3.87 12.42
CA VAL A 99 1.92 5.02 13.35
C VAL A 99 2.87 6.15 12.96
N ILE A 100 4.03 5.86 12.37
CA ILE A 100 4.96 6.90 11.89
C ILE A 100 4.30 7.72 10.78
N PHE A 101 3.65 7.06 9.82
CA PHE A 101 2.91 7.75 8.75
C PHE A 101 1.85 8.68 9.32
N TRP A 102 1.01 8.14 10.22
CA TRP A 102 -0.09 8.89 10.81
C TRP A 102 0.38 10.00 11.75
N GLY A 103 1.44 9.77 12.52
CA GLY A 103 2.02 10.77 13.42
C GLY A 103 2.60 11.95 12.64
N VAL A 104 3.32 11.70 11.54
CA VAL A 104 3.83 12.77 10.67
C VAL A 104 2.68 13.56 10.05
N TRP A 105 1.65 12.89 9.52
CA TRP A 105 0.49 13.59 8.93
C TRP A 105 -0.34 14.37 9.94
N LEU A 106 -0.52 13.84 11.15
CA LEU A 106 -1.16 14.56 12.24
C LEU A 106 -0.36 15.82 12.60
N LEU A 107 0.96 15.72 12.73
CA LEU A 107 1.81 16.90 13.00
C LEU A 107 1.75 17.91 11.86
N LEU A 108 1.85 17.48 10.59
CA LEU A 108 1.76 18.37 9.43
C LEU A 108 0.43 19.12 9.38
N SER A 109 -0.68 18.43 9.67
CA SER A 109 -2.01 19.05 9.72
C SER A 109 -2.15 20.02 10.90
N LEU A 110 -1.64 19.64 12.09
CA LEU A 110 -1.69 20.46 13.30
C LEU A 110 -0.83 21.73 13.25
N PHE A 111 0.23 21.74 12.45
CA PHE A 111 1.12 22.91 12.28
C PHE A 111 0.90 23.63 10.95
N SER A 112 -0.08 23.22 10.15
CA SER A 112 -0.46 23.90 8.92
C SER A 112 -1.21 25.19 9.23
N ASN A 113 -0.96 26.24 8.44
CA ASN A 113 -1.71 27.51 8.54
C ASN A 113 -3.23 27.31 8.32
N TYR A 114 -3.60 26.30 7.54
CA TYR A 114 -4.98 25.85 7.38
C TYR A 114 -5.18 24.49 8.04
N HIS A 115 -5.79 24.50 9.22
CA HIS A 115 -6.19 23.29 9.93
C HIS A 115 -7.37 22.62 9.24
N PHE A 116 -7.20 21.36 8.84
CA PHE A 116 -8.27 20.57 8.25
C PHE A 116 -8.65 19.40 9.16
N ILE A 117 -9.72 19.60 9.92
CA ILE A 117 -10.18 18.68 10.98
C ILE A 117 -10.36 17.24 10.48
N LEU A 118 -10.79 17.06 9.23
CA LEU A 118 -10.95 15.71 8.65
C LEU A 118 -9.62 14.95 8.53
N THR A 119 -8.50 15.64 8.26
CA THR A 119 -7.17 15.02 8.22
C THR A 119 -6.72 14.59 9.61
N ASP A 120 -7.03 15.40 10.62
CA ASP A 120 -6.72 15.08 12.03
C ASP A 120 -7.53 13.85 12.48
N MET A 121 -8.84 13.84 12.23
CA MET A 121 -9.71 12.70 12.55
C MET A 121 -9.27 11.43 11.84
N LEU A 122 -8.93 11.52 10.56
CA LEU A 122 -8.41 10.40 9.78
C LEU A 122 -7.12 9.85 10.40
N SER A 123 -6.19 10.72 10.75
CA SER A 123 -4.90 10.34 11.35
C SER A 123 -5.09 9.70 12.73
N LEU A 124 -5.96 10.25 13.56
CA LEU A 124 -6.32 9.67 14.85
C LEU A 124 -6.99 8.30 14.69
N CYS A 125 -7.87 8.11 13.72
CA CYS A 125 -8.45 6.81 13.40
C CYS A 125 -7.36 5.80 12.99
N GLY A 126 -6.43 6.21 12.13
CA GLY A 126 -5.30 5.38 11.70
C GLY A 126 -4.37 4.96 12.84
N ILE A 127 -4.07 5.88 13.77
CA ILE A 127 -3.29 5.61 14.99
C ILE A 127 -4.06 4.64 15.90
N ALA A 128 -5.33 4.91 16.16
CA ALA A 128 -6.17 4.07 17.00
C ALA A 128 -6.27 2.64 16.47
N VAL A 129 -6.43 2.47 15.16
CA VAL A 129 -6.39 1.15 14.50
C VAL A 129 -5.04 0.48 14.69
N ALA A 130 -3.93 1.20 14.51
CA ALA A 130 -2.59 0.64 14.67
C ALA A 130 -2.35 0.14 16.11
N ILE A 131 -2.74 0.94 17.10
CA ILE A 131 -2.63 0.59 18.53
C ILE A 131 -3.53 -0.59 18.86
N ALA A 132 -4.76 -0.62 18.33
CA ALA A 132 -5.68 -1.73 18.55
C ALA A 132 -5.16 -3.06 17.96
N ILE A 133 -4.47 -3.01 16.82
CA ILE A 133 -3.78 -4.17 16.25
C ILE A 133 -2.56 -4.57 17.08
N TRP A 134 -1.87 -3.60 17.69
CA TRP A 134 -0.70 -3.86 18.52
C TRP A 134 -1.06 -4.52 19.85
N GLN A 135 -2.06 -3.98 20.54
CA GLN A 135 -2.47 -4.38 21.89
C GLN A 135 -3.53 -5.49 21.91
N GLN A 136 -3.49 -6.41 20.96
CA GLN A 136 -4.47 -7.51 20.89
C GLN A 136 -4.38 -8.41 22.14
N PRO A 137 -5.50 -8.71 22.81
CA PRO A 137 -5.51 -9.59 23.97
C PRO A 137 -5.30 -11.06 23.59
N GLU A 138 -4.80 -11.85 24.54
CA GLU A 138 -4.56 -13.28 24.35
C GLU A 138 -5.87 -14.07 24.21
N GLU A 139 -6.89 -13.65 24.96
CA GLU A 139 -8.22 -14.24 24.92
C GLU A 139 -8.89 -14.07 23.56
N ALA A 140 -9.33 -15.17 22.95
CA ALA A 140 -9.86 -15.17 21.60
C ALA A 140 -11.14 -14.34 21.43
N LYS A 141 -12.04 -14.38 22.41
CA LYS A 141 -13.31 -13.63 22.39
C LYS A 141 -13.07 -12.12 22.46
N LEU A 142 -12.28 -11.67 23.42
CA LEU A 142 -11.95 -10.27 23.60
C LEU A 142 -11.18 -9.72 22.39
N ARG A 143 -10.28 -10.53 21.83
CA ARG A 143 -9.51 -10.17 20.63
C ARG A 143 -10.38 -9.97 19.41
N ARG A 144 -11.36 -10.85 19.18
CA ARG A 144 -12.31 -10.66 18.07
C ARG A 144 -13.13 -9.38 18.25
N SER A 145 -13.55 -9.08 19.47
CA SER A 145 -14.26 -7.84 19.79
C SER A 145 -13.41 -6.61 19.49
N MET A 146 -12.16 -6.59 19.98
CA MET A 146 -11.22 -5.49 19.74
C MET A 146 -10.92 -5.27 18.26
N LEU A 147 -10.70 -6.35 17.49
CA LEU A 147 -10.49 -6.27 16.04
C LEU A 147 -11.74 -5.79 15.30
N PHE A 148 -12.94 -6.15 15.78
CA PHE A 148 -14.19 -5.63 15.22
C PHE A 148 -14.34 -4.13 15.47
N ILE A 149 -14.06 -3.66 16.70
CA ILE A 149 -14.05 -2.23 17.03
C ILE A 149 -13.00 -1.49 16.20
N ALA A 150 -11.79 -2.04 16.06
CA ALA A 150 -10.77 -1.47 15.19
C ALA A 150 -11.22 -1.38 13.73
N SER A 151 -11.96 -2.38 13.23
CA SER A 151 -12.55 -2.33 11.89
C SER A 151 -13.60 -1.22 11.76
N LEU A 152 -14.40 -0.97 12.79
CA LEU A 152 -15.37 0.14 12.80
C LEU A 152 -14.65 1.50 12.80
N ILE A 153 -13.61 1.67 13.62
CA ILE A 153 -12.79 2.89 13.64
C ILE A 153 -12.13 3.12 12.27
N GLY A 154 -11.59 2.06 11.65
CA GLY A 154 -11.06 2.14 10.30
C GLY A 154 -12.14 2.51 9.27
N GLY A 155 -13.37 2.00 9.43
CA GLY A 155 -14.52 2.40 8.60
C GLY A 155 -14.89 3.88 8.75
N VAL A 156 -14.83 4.43 9.97
CA VAL A 156 -14.99 5.87 10.21
C VAL A 156 -13.87 6.65 9.54
N GLY A 157 -12.62 6.19 9.62
CA GLY A 157 -11.50 6.80 8.87
C GLY A 157 -11.73 6.81 7.36
N CYS A 158 -12.24 5.71 6.79
CA CYS A 158 -12.60 5.66 5.36
C CYS A 158 -13.68 6.68 5.01
N LEU A 159 -14.71 6.81 5.86
CA LEU A 159 -15.75 7.82 5.69
C LEU A 159 -15.18 9.24 5.76
N CYS A 160 -14.31 9.53 6.73
CA CYS A 160 -13.63 10.82 6.84
C CYS A 160 -12.87 11.16 5.55
N TYR A 161 -12.15 10.21 4.96
CA TYR A 161 -11.45 10.42 3.69
C TYR A 161 -12.42 10.70 2.54
N CYS A 162 -13.50 9.93 2.42
CA CYS A 162 -14.53 10.16 1.39
C CYS A 162 -15.19 11.54 1.51
N LEU A 163 -15.43 12.01 2.74
CA LEU A 163 -16.00 13.35 2.98
C LEU A 163 -15.08 14.48 2.52
N MET A 164 -13.75 14.25 2.43
CA MET A 164 -12.82 15.26 1.90
C MET A 164 -13.10 15.62 0.44
N PHE A 165 -13.68 14.70 -0.35
CA PHE A 165 -14.00 14.95 -1.77
C PHE A 165 -15.08 16.01 -1.98
N ILE A 166 -15.88 16.33 -0.94
CA ILE A 166 -16.87 17.43 -0.99
C ILE A 166 -16.15 18.78 -1.10
N GLU A 167 -14.97 18.89 -0.48
CA GLU A 167 -14.17 20.12 -0.42
C GLU A 167 -13.18 20.24 -1.58
N ILE A 168 -12.83 19.13 -2.23
CA ILE A 168 -11.86 19.10 -3.33
C ILE A 168 -12.59 19.29 -4.66
N PRO A 169 -12.24 20.30 -5.48
CA PRO A 169 -12.83 20.46 -6.79
C PRO A 169 -12.67 19.19 -7.65
N PRO A 170 -13.72 18.71 -8.34
CA PRO A 170 -13.68 17.45 -9.08
C PRO A 170 -12.51 17.31 -10.06
N ARG A 171 -12.05 18.40 -10.67
CA ARG A 171 -10.89 18.40 -11.57
C ARG A 171 -9.61 17.83 -10.93
N TYR A 172 -9.45 17.89 -9.61
CA TYR A 172 -8.29 17.38 -8.89
C TYR A 172 -8.48 15.96 -8.33
N TRP A 173 -9.65 15.34 -8.50
CA TRP A 173 -9.91 14.00 -7.96
C TRP A 173 -8.96 12.94 -8.50
N GLY A 174 -8.38 13.14 -9.70
CA GLY A 174 -7.34 12.27 -10.23
C GLY A 174 -6.09 12.19 -9.36
N GLN A 175 -5.72 13.27 -8.67
CA GLN A 175 -4.57 13.33 -7.75
C GLN A 175 -4.84 12.53 -6.45
N TYR A 176 -6.10 12.52 -6.01
CA TYR A 176 -6.54 11.87 -4.76
C TYR A 176 -7.25 10.54 -5.01
N SER A 177 -7.08 9.92 -6.19
CA SER A 177 -7.92 8.80 -6.62
C SER A 177 -8.02 7.67 -5.58
N LEU A 178 -9.26 7.34 -5.18
CA LEU A 178 -9.56 6.29 -4.21
C LEU A 178 -9.01 4.94 -4.67
N PHE A 179 -9.20 4.59 -5.94
CA PHE A 179 -8.81 3.29 -6.47
C PHE A 179 -7.29 3.13 -6.58
N ALA A 180 -6.56 4.22 -6.89
CA ALA A 180 -5.10 4.22 -6.83
C ALA A 180 -4.61 3.93 -5.41
N GLN A 181 -5.23 4.56 -4.41
CA GLN A 181 -4.90 4.32 -3.02
C GLN A 181 -5.28 2.92 -2.54
N VAL A 182 -6.40 2.36 -3.01
CA VAL A 182 -6.76 0.95 -2.76
C VAL A 182 -5.66 0.02 -3.30
N LEU A 183 -5.19 0.23 -4.53
CA LEU A 183 -4.08 -0.53 -5.11
C LEU A 183 -2.82 -0.46 -4.23
N VAL A 184 -2.39 0.75 -3.88
CA VAL A 184 -1.22 0.98 -3.00
C VAL A 184 -1.42 0.28 -1.65
N GLY A 185 -2.62 0.37 -1.06
CA GLY A 185 -2.95 -0.27 0.21
C GLY A 185 -2.90 -1.80 0.16
N ILE A 186 -3.37 -2.40 -0.93
CA ILE A 186 -3.28 -3.85 -1.16
C ILE A 186 -1.81 -4.28 -1.32
N ILE A 187 -1.00 -3.52 -2.04
CA ILE A 187 0.45 -3.76 -2.18
C ILE A 187 1.15 -3.67 -0.83
N LEU A 188 0.83 -2.64 -0.05
CA LEU A 188 1.40 -2.40 1.27
C LEU A 188 1.02 -3.51 2.27
N ALA A 189 -0.24 -3.97 2.24
CA ALA A 189 -0.68 -5.12 3.02
C ALA A 189 0.06 -6.40 2.62
N ASN A 190 0.24 -6.64 1.31
CA ASN A 190 0.99 -7.80 0.82
C ASN A 190 2.45 -7.76 1.31
N LEU A 191 3.07 -6.59 1.25
CA LEU A 191 4.43 -6.38 1.75
C LEU A 191 4.52 -6.66 3.26
N ALA A 192 3.55 -6.20 4.06
CA ALA A 192 3.50 -6.49 5.50
C ALA A 192 3.38 -8.00 5.80
N LEU A 193 2.65 -8.74 4.96
CA LEU A 193 2.55 -10.21 5.05
C LEU A 193 3.86 -10.91 4.69
N VAL A 194 4.57 -10.42 3.67
CA VAL A 194 5.90 -10.94 3.28
C VAL A 194 6.92 -10.68 4.39
N ILE A 195 6.98 -9.47 4.94
CA ILE A 195 7.89 -9.10 6.04
C ILE A 195 7.61 -9.93 7.30
N SER A 196 6.34 -10.16 7.63
CA SER A 196 5.94 -11.00 8.77
C SER A 196 6.10 -12.50 8.53
N ARG A 197 6.56 -12.90 7.33
CA ARG A 197 6.71 -14.29 6.87
C ARG A 197 5.42 -15.09 7.03
N ASN A 198 4.29 -14.49 6.68
CA ASN A 198 2.98 -15.12 6.84
C ASN A 198 2.80 -16.26 5.81
N ARG A 199 2.13 -17.35 6.21
CA ARG A 199 1.94 -18.57 5.40
C ARG A 199 0.53 -18.68 4.82
N LEU A 200 -0.28 -17.62 4.89
CA LEU A 200 -1.66 -17.62 4.42
C LEU A 200 -1.73 -17.58 2.87
N GLN A 201 -1.35 -18.69 2.23
CA GLN A 201 -1.20 -18.81 0.77
C GLN A 201 -2.48 -18.45 0.02
N GLY A 202 -3.66 -18.80 0.55
CA GLY A 202 -4.95 -18.45 -0.07
C GLY A 202 -5.20 -16.95 -0.14
N PHE A 203 -4.95 -16.21 0.95
CA PHE A 203 -5.11 -14.76 0.98
C PHE A 203 -4.03 -14.06 0.16
N ILE A 204 -2.76 -14.48 0.30
CA ILE A 204 -1.63 -13.94 -0.48
C ILE A 204 -1.83 -14.17 -1.98
N GLY A 205 -2.43 -15.30 -2.37
CA GLY A 205 -2.78 -15.59 -3.77
C GLY A 205 -3.96 -14.78 -4.32
N LEU A 206 -4.84 -14.27 -3.45
CA LEU A 206 -5.97 -13.41 -3.84
C LEU A 206 -5.54 -11.95 -4.08
N LEU A 207 -4.55 -11.47 -3.33
CA LEU A 207 -4.10 -10.07 -3.39
C LEU A 207 -3.71 -9.60 -4.81
N PRO A 208 -2.98 -10.34 -5.64
CA PRO A 208 -2.64 -9.93 -7.00
C PRO A 208 -3.87 -9.68 -7.89
N PHE A 209 -4.92 -10.48 -7.74
CA PHE A 209 -6.18 -10.26 -8.46
C PHE A 209 -6.86 -8.97 -8.00
N LEU A 210 -6.87 -8.70 -6.69
CA LEU A 210 -7.40 -7.45 -6.16
C LEU A 210 -6.58 -6.23 -6.60
N MET A 211 -5.25 -6.36 -6.71
CA MET A 211 -4.39 -5.31 -7.27
C MET A 211 -4.78 -5.00 -8.72
N LEU A 212 -4.98 -6.03 -9.56
CA LEU A 212 -5.36 -5.85 -10.96
C LEU A 212 -6.73 -5.17 -11.09
N ILE A 213 -7.71 -5.59 -10.28
CA ILE A 213 -9.06 -4.98 -10.25
C ILE A 213 -8.97 -3.51 -9.83
N ALA A 214 -8.23 -3.20 -8.75
CA ALA A 214 -8.07 -1.82 -8.28
C ALA A 214 -7.39 -0.94 -9.33
N LEU A 215 -6.37 -1.45 -10.02
CA LEU A 215 -5.70 -0.75 -11.12
C LEU A 215 -6.64 -0.46 -12.29
N LEU A 216 -7.49 -1.43 -12.67
CA LEU A 216 -8.48 -1.25 -13.73
C LEU A 216 -9.52 -0.20 -13.35
N LEU A 217 -10.08 -0.29 -12.14
CA LEU A 217 -11.05 0.70 -11.65
C LEU A 217 -10.44 2.10 -11.57
N ASN A 218 -9.16 2.20 -11.20
CA ASN A 218 -8.45 3.47 -11.20
C ASN A 218 -8.31 4.05 -12.61
N ALA A 219 -7.91 3.24 -13.60
CA ALA A 219 -7.80 3.67 -14.98
C ALA A 219 -9.16 4.16 -15.53
N ILE A 220 -10.24 3.40 -15.28
CA ILE A 220 -11.59 3.78 -15.70
C ILE A 220 -12.03 5.09 -15.03
N SER A 221 -11.80 5.23 -13.73
CA SER A 221 -12.15 6.43 -12.96
C SER A 221 -11.47 7.69 -13.50
N VAL A 222 -10.14 7.63 -13.68
CA VAL A 222 -9.37 8.79 -14.18
C VAL A 222 -9.72 9.09 -15.64
N LEU A 223 -9.89 8.07 -16.49
CA LEU A 223 -10.31 8.29 -17.87
C LEU A 223 -11.69 8.96 -17.94
N SER A 224 -12.64 8.53 -17.10
CA SER A 224 -13.98 9.12 -17.03
C SER A 224 -13.93 10.59 -16.61
N LEU A 225 -13.07 10.92 -15.64
CA LEU A 225 -12.81 12.29 -15.21
C LEU A 225 -12.28 13.15 -16.36
N LEU A 226 -11.28 12.64 -17.10
CA LEU A 226 -10.68 13.34 -18.23
C LEU A 226 -11.68 13.60 -19.36
N LEU A 227 -12.53 12.62 -19.67
CA LEU A 227 -13.58 12.78 -20.68
C LEU A 227 -14.60 13.84 -20.27
N TYR A 228 -15.01 13.85 -18.99
CA TYR A 228 -15.98 14.83 -18.47
C TYR A 228 -15.45 16.27 -18.52
N PHE A 229 -14.15 16.47 -18.27
CA PHE A 229 -13.52 17.80 -18.27
C PHE A 229 -12.79 18.18 -19.57
N SER A 230 -12.89 17.35 -20.61
CA SER A 230 -12.14 17.48 -21.88
C SER A 230 -12.34 18.81 -22.61
N SER A 231 -13.47 19.48 -22.44
CA SER A 231 -13.81 20.76 -23.06
C SER A 231 -13.62 21.98 -22.16
N ALA A 232 -13.29 21.78 -20.87
CA ALA A 232 -13.30 22.82 -19.84
C ALA A 232 -11.96 23.01 -19.12
N VAL A 233 -10.96 22.15 -19.37
CA VAL A 233 -9.68 22.17 -18.67
C VAL A 233 -8.53 22.16 -19.67
N ASP A 234 -7.82 23.28 -19.76
CA ASP A 234 -6.52 23.34 -20.42
C ASP A 234 -5.47 22.70 -19.52
N PHE A 235 -5.13 21.44 -19.80
CA PHE A 235 -4.00 20.77 -19.15
C PHE A 235 -2.70 21.42 -19.63
N VAL A 236 -1.91 21.93 -18.68
CA VAL A 236 -0.62 22.56 -18.99
C VAL A 236 0.38 21.53 -19.52
N ASN A 237 0.32 20.30 -19.01
CA ASN A 237 1.19 19.21 -19.43
C ASN A 237 0.42 17.92 -19.71
N GLN A 238 -0.01 17.74 -20.96
CA GLN A 238 -0.73 16.55 -21.41
C GLN A 238 0.13 15.27 -21.35
N LEU A 239 1.45 15.38 -21.48
CA LEU A 239 2.36 14.23 -21.41
C LEU A 239 2.33 13.55 -20.04
N ALA A 240 2.00 14.28 -18.96
CA ALA A 240 1.90 13.71 -17.62
C ALA A 240 0.81 12.63 -17.53
N PHE A 241 -0.35 12.83 -18.18
CA PHE A 241 -1.39 11.79 -18.23
C PHE A 241 -1.03 10.63 -19.16
N VAL A 242 -0.29 10.88 -20.25
CA VAL A 242 0.26 9.79 -21.08
C VAL A 242 1.18 8.91 -20.24
N LEU A 243 2.11 9.49 -19.49
CA LEU A 243 3.01 8.77 -18.60
C LEU A 243 2.25 8.05 -17.47
N TYR A 244 1.21 8.67 -16.92
CA TYR A 244 0.31 8.04 -15.95
C TYR A 244 -0.29 6.73 -16.48
N PHE A 245 -0.85 6.74 -17.70
CA PHE A 245 -1.44 5.54 -18.30
C PHE A 245 -0.39 4.52 -18.79
N VAL A 246 0.76 4.97 -19.29
CA VAL A 246 1.89 4.07 -19.59
C VAL A 246 2.32 3.32 -18.32
N LEU A 247 2.43 4.03 -17.19
CA LEU A 247 2.76 3.41 -15.91
C LEU A 247 1.70 2.41 -15.45
N HIS A 248 0.41 2.66 -15.72
CA HIS A 248 -0.65 1.67 -15.49
C HIS A 248 -0.41 0.37 -16.27
N LEU A 249 -0.07 0.48 -17.56
CA LEU A 249 0.21 -0.68 -18.40
C LEU A 249 1.43 -1.46 -17.89
N VAL A 250 2.48 -0.77 -17.43
CA VAL A 250 3.66 -1.39 -16.82
C VAL A 250 3.28 -2.12 -15.54
N ILE A 251 2.54 -1.49 -14.61
CA ILE A 251 2.09 -2.13 -13.36
C ILE A 251 1.20 -3.34 -13.68
N ALA A 252 0.27 -3.22 -14.63
CA ALA A 252 -0.61 -4.30 -15.05
C ALA A 252 0.19 -5.48 -15.61
N MET A 253 1.18 -5.23 -16.46
CA MET A 253 2.07 -6.27 -16.99
C MET A 253 2.80 -7.00 -15.87
N PHE A 254 3.40 -6.27 -14.92
CA PHE A 254 4.10 -6.86 -13.78
C PHE A 254 3.18 -7.77 -12.94
N ILE A 255 1.97 -7.31 -12.64
CA ILE A 255 0.98 -8.09 -11.89
C ILE A 255 0.52 -9.31 -12.69
N ALA A 256 0.19 -9.13 -13.97
CA ALA A 256 -0.30 -10.19 -14.85
C ALA A 256 0.71 -11.33 -14.99
N VAL A 257 2.00 -11.02 -15.17
CA VAL A 257 3.06 -12.04 -15.24
C VAL A 257 3.08 -12.89 -13.98
N HIS A 258 2.97 -12.27 -12.80
CA HIS A 258 2.97 -13.01 -11.54
C HIS A 258 1.71 -13.88 -11.38
N ILE A 259 0.55 -13.39 -11.82
CA ILE A 259 -0.70 -14.17 -11.84
C ILE A 259 -0.57 -15.38 -12.77
N PHE A 260 -0.18 -15.18 -14.03
CA PHE A 260 -0.11 -16.26 -15.03
C PHE A 260 0.97 -17.28 -14.71
N LYS A 261 2.13 -16.84 -14.21
CA LYS A 261 3.22 -17.73 -13.80
C LYS A 261 3.04 -18.30 -12.40
N LYS A 262 2.01 -17.89 -11.66
CA LYS A 262 1.79 -18.23 -10.24
C LYS A 262 3.02 -17.96 -9.37
N TRP A 263 3.78 -16.91 -9.71
CA TRP A 263 4.96 -16.52 -8.97
C TRP A 263 4.57 -15.79 -7.68
N ALA A 264 5.15 -16.23 -6.56
CA ALA A 264 5.01 -15.50 -5.32
C ALA A 264 5.72 -14.15 -5.41
N PHE A 265 5.08 -13.10 -4.93
CA PHE A 265 5.67 -11.78 -4.88
C PHE A 265 6.80 -11.74 -3.85
N SER A 266 8.01 -11.40 -4.29
CA SER A 266 9.13 -11.13 -3.40
C SER A 266 9.02 -9.73 -2.77
N TYR A 267 9.75 -9.48 -1.68
CA TYR A 267 9.85 -8.16 -1.07
C TYR A 267 10.28 -7.10 -2.10
N THR A 268 11.34 -7.37 -2.87
CA THR A 268 11.86 -6.46 -3.89
C THR A 268 10.82 -6.14 -4.97
N THR A 269 10.12 -7.15 -5.47
CA THR A 269 9.07 -6.95 -6.48
C THR A 269 7.95 -6.06 -5.95
N LEU A 270 7.52 -6.28 -4.71
CA LEU A 270 6.48 -5.46 -4.08
C LEU A 270 6.96 -4.06 -3.79
N SER A 271 8.21 -3.86 -3.39
CA SER A 271 8.79 -2.53 -3.20
C SER A 271 8.85 -1.74 -4.50
N ILE A 272 9.20 -2.38 -5.62
CA ILE A 272 9.18 -1.74 -6.94
C ILE A 272 7.74 -1.39 -7.36
N LEU A 273 6.79 -2.31 -7.16
CA LEU A 273 5.36 -2.06 -7.39
C LEU A 273 4.81 -0.94 -6.51
N LEU A 274 5.23 -0.87 -5.24
CA LEU A 274 4.86 0.17 -4.31
C LEU A 274 5.38 1.52 -4.80
N PHE A 275 6.64 1.60 -5.23
CA PHE A 275 7.22 2.82 -5.81
C PHE A 275 6.45 3.30 -7.04
N MET A 276 6.18 2.40 -7.99
CA MET A 276 5.44 2.73 -9.21
C MET A 276 4.01 3.21 -8.87
N SER A 277 3.28 2.47 -8.03
CA SER A 277 1.90 2.81 -7.68
C SER A 277 1.78 4.07 -6.81
N ALA A 278 2.70 4.29 -5.87
CA ALA A 278 2.75 5.50 -5.05
C ALA A 278 3.12 6.76 -5.85
N SER A 279 3.73 6.61 -7.02
CA SER A 279 4.01 7.74 -7.92
C SER A 279 2.81 8.17 -8.78
N LEU A 280 1.72 7.40 -8.82
CA LEU A 280 0.54 7.74 -9.63
C LEU A 280 -0.07 9.11 -9.30
N PRO A 281 -0.27 9.50 -8.02
CA PRO A 281 -0.68 10.85 -7.67
C PRO A 281 0.24 11.94 -8.22
N LEU A 282 1.56 11.71 -8.25
CA LEU A 282 2.55 12.69 -8.72
C LEU A 282 2.36 13.00 -10.21
N TRP A 283 2.19 11.96 -11.04
CA TRP A 283 1.92 12.13 -12.46
C TRP A 283 0.60 12.87 -12.71
N ALA A 284 -0.42 12.60 -11.91
CA ALA A 284 -1.68 13.34 -11.98
C ALA A 284 -1.50 14.82 -11.55
N SER A 285 -0.63 15.11 -10.58
CA SER A 285 -0.34 16.48 -10.15
C SER A 285 0.47 17.27 -11.19
N PHE A 286 1.46 16.64 -11.82
CA PHE A 286 2.28 17.28 -12.87
C PHE A 286 1.47 17.73 -14.09
N ALA A 287 0.28 17.18 -14.32
CA ALA A 287 -0.59 17.63 -15.41
C ALA A 287 -1.09 19.08 -15.23
N PHE A 288 -1.09 19.59 -14.00
CA PHE A 288 -1.62 20.91 -13.64
C PHE A 288 -0.54 21.95 -13.33
N ILE A 289 0.73 21.56 -13.31
CA ILE A 289 1.87 22.43 -12.99
C ILE A 289 2.60 22.79 -14.30
N ARG A 290 3.02 24.05 -14.41
CA ARG A 290 3.75 24.59 -15.56
C ARG A 290 5.23 24.21 -15.50
#